data_AF-A0A7T0BWU4-F1
#
_entry.id   AF-A0A7T0BWU4-F1
#
_cell.length_a   1.000
_cell.length_b   1.000
_cell.length_c   1.000
_cell.angle_alpha   90.00
_cell.angle_beta   90.00
_cell.angle_gamma   90.00
#
_symmetry.space_group_name_H-M   'P 1'
#
loop_
_entity.id
_entity.type
_entity.pdbx_description
1 polymer ?
#
loop_
_entity_poly.entity_id
_entity_poly.type
_entity_poly.pdbx_seq_one_letter_code
_entity_poly.pdbx_strand_id
1 'polypeptide(L)'
;MIESKLSKSQYLRGLQCHKKLWLYRNRKDLLEEPDAAQQALFDTGTAVGLLAQQLFPGGEEIRFEEGNFDDKIQRTKDLIESGVRTIYEATFKYKSKSIKGSGLYLTTCLKTILNKWSR
;
A
#
# COMPACT_ATOMS: atom_id res chain seq x y z
N MET A 1 0.96 23.68 10.49
CA MET A 1 1.35 22.32 10.94
C MET A 1 1.90 21.58 9.74
N ILE A 2 3.13 21.05 9.80
CA ILE A 2 3.75 20.36 8.66
C ILE A 2 3.03 19.04 8.44
N GLU A 3 2.21 18.99 7.39
CA GLU A 3 1.47 17.81 6.99
C GLU A 3 2.44 16.79 6.40
N SER A 4 2.72 15.72 7.13
CA SER A 4 3.65 14.69 6.69
C SER A 4 2.93 13.55 5.98
N LYS A 5 3.14 13.41 4.67
CA LYS A 5 2.72 12.22 3.90
C LYS A 5 3.48 11.00 4.46
N LEU A 6 2.76 10.12 5.15
CA LEU A 6 3.29 8.84 5.64
C LEU A 6 2.71 7.70 4.79
N SER A 7 3.58 6.78 4.37
CA SER A 7 3.17 5.48 3.83
C SER A 7 2.77 4.50 4.96
N LYS A 8 2.11 3.40 4.61
CA LYS A 8 1.72 2.32 5.57
C LYS A 8 2.89 1.85 6.42
N SER A 9 4.05 1.56 5.81
CA SER A 9 5.24 1.10 6.53
C SER A 9 5.83 2.17 7.45
N GLN A 10 5.81 3.44 7.03
CA GLN A 10 6.24 4.56 7.88
C GLN A 10 5.29 4.79 9.05
N TYR A 11 3.98 4.67 8.84
CA TYR A 11 2.99 4.77 9.90
C TYR A 11 3.18 3.65 10.94
N LEU A 12 3.29 2.40 10.51
CA LEU A 12 3.59 1.27 11.40
C LEU A 12 4.92 1.45 12.15
N ARG A 13 5.96 1.92 11.46
CA ARG A 13 7.25 2.23 12.07
C ARG A 13 7.14 3.32 13.15
N GLY A 14 6.31 4.34 12.90
CA GLY A 14 6.01 5.40 13.87
C GLY A 14 5.24 4.90 15.08
N LEU A 15 4.24 4.02 14.86
CA LEU A 15 3.49 3.37 15.94
C LEU A 15 4.38 2.50 16.82
N GLN A 16 5.33 1.78 16.24
CA GLN A 16 6.30 0.99 17.00
C GLN A 16 7.28 1.89 17.79
N CYS A 17 7.85 2.89 17.12
CA CYS A 17 8.77 3.84 17.74
C CYS A 17 8.92 5.13 16.93
N HIS A 18 8.56 6.26 17.53
CA HIS A 18 8.68 7.58 16.90
C HIS A 18 10.13 7.91 16.50
N LYS A 19 11.14 7.51 17.31
CA LYS A 19 12.56 7.72 16.98
C LYS A 19 12.98 6.94 15.73
N LYS A 20 12.49 5.71 15.56
CA LYS A 20 12.75 4.87 14.38
C LYS A 20 12.17 5.50 13.11
N LEU A 21 10.97 6.08 13.19
CA LEU A 21 10.40 6.86 12.07
C LEU A 21 11.21 8.12 11.77
N TRP A 22 11.66 8.84 12.80
CA TRP A 22 12.48 10.04 12.62
C TRP A 22 13.82 9.71 11.93
N LEU A 23 14.51 8.65 12.37
CA LEU A 23 15.75 8.17 11.73
C LEU A 23 15.50 7.80 10.27
N TYR A 24 14.42 7.06 9.97
CA TYR A 24 14.06 6.73 8.59
C TYR A 24 13.87 7.94 7.67
N ARG A 25 13.47 9.10 8.19
CA ARG A 25 13.25 10.31 7.39
C ARG A 25 14.47 11.22 7.29
N ASN A 26 15.30 11.27 8.33
CA ASN A 26 16.35 12.28 8.46
C ASN A 26 17.77 11.69 8.47
N ARG A 27 17.92 10.43 8.91
CA ARG A 27 19.22 9.75 9.12
C ARG A 27 19.10 8.26 8.82
N LYS A 28 18.83 7.93 7.55
CA LYS A 28 18.70 6.52 7.09
C LYS A 28 20.00 5.74 7.22
N ASP A 29 21.13 6.42 7.16
CA ASP A 29 22.47 5.88 7.39
C ASP A 29 22.65 5.22 8.76
N LEU A 30 21.82 5.59 9.74
CA LEU A 30 21.83 5.01 11.09
C LEU A 30 20.84 3.86 11.27
N LEU A 31 20.07 3.51 10.24
CA LEU A 31 19.17 2.37 10.30
C LEU A 31 19.93 1.10 9.92
N GLU A 32 19.76 0.08 10.74
CA GLU A 32 20.17 -1.27 10.40
C GLU A 32 19.34 -1.78 9.22
N GLU A 33 20.03 -2.41 8.27
CA GLU A 33 19.38 -3.17 7.21
C GLU A 33 18.60 -4.35 7.82
N PRO A 34 17.51 -4.80 7.16
CA PRO A 34 16.81 -6.00 7.59
C PRO A 34 17.76 -7.18 7.71
N ASP A 35 17.71 -7.89 8.84
CA ASP A 35 18.42 -9.16 8.97
C ASP A 35 17.77 -10.24 8.10
N ALA A 36 18.42 -11.40 7.99
CA ALA A 36 17.93 -12.51 7.17
C ALA A 36 16.53 -12.99 7.59
N ALA A 37 16.20 -12.94 8.89
CA ALA A 37 14.89 -13.34 9.38
C ALA A 37 13.81 -12.34 8.97
N GLN A 38 14.09 -11.04 9.09
CA GLN A 38 13.21 -9.96 8.68
C GLN A 38 13.00 -9.95 7.17
N GLN A 39 14.05 -10.25 6.38
CA GLN A 39 13.95 -10.41 4.94
C GLN A 39 13.08 -11.61 4.56
N ALA A 40 13.27 -12.76 5.20
CA ALA A 40 12.44 -13.94 4.97
C ALA A 40 10.94 -13.70 5.25
N LEU A 41 10.61 -12.89 6.25
CA LEU A 41 9.23 -12.45 6.52
C LEU A 41 8.66 -11.59 5.38
N PHE A 42 9.46 -10.70 4.80
CA PHE A 42 9.03 -9.91 3.64
C PHE A 42 8.84 -10.77 2.40
N ASP A 43 9.75 -11.70 2.14
CA ASP A 43 9.69 -12.61 1.00
C ASP A 43 8.46 -13.51 1.09
N THR A 44 8.16 -14.00 2.29
CA THR A 44 6.93 -14.76 2.57
C THR A 44 5.68 -13.93 2.27
N GLY A 45 5.66 -12.66 2.70
CA GLY A 45 4.56 -11.75 2.41
C GLY A 45 4.36 -11.55 0.90
N THR A 46 5.45 -11.40 0.15
CA THR A 46 5.43 -11.30 -1.32
C THR A 46 4.89 -12.58 -1.96
N ALA A 47 5.36 -13.75 -1.52
CA ALA A 47 4.91 -15.04 -2.03
C ALA A 47 3.41 -15.26 -1.80
N VAL A 48 2.91 -14.92 -0.61
CA VAL A 48 1.46 -14.98 -0.31
C VAL A 48 0.68 -14.01 -1.19
N GLY A 49 1.20 -12.81 -1.43
CA GLY A 49 0.60 -11.84 -2.37
C GLY A 49 0.45 -12.41 -3.77
N LEU A 50 1.50 -13.01 -4.32
CA LEU A 50 1.49 -13.66 -5.64
C LEU A 50 0.50 -14.83 -5.70
N LEU A 51 0.45 -15.67 -4.66
CA LEU A 51 -0.54 -16.76 -4.59
C LEU A 51 -1.98 -16.23 -4.52
N ALA A 52 -2.21 -15.13 -3.81
CA ALA A 52 -3.53 -14.49 -3.78
C ALA A 52 -3.96 -13.96 -5.16
N GLN A 53 -3.03 -13.49 -6.00
CA GLN A 53 -3.33 -13.09 -7.37
C GLN A 53 -3.81 -14.30 -8.21
N GLN A 54 -3.24 -15.49 -8.00
CA GLN A 54 -3.66 -16.72 -8.69
C GLN A 54 -5.10 -17.14 -8.37
N LEU A 55 -5.64 -16.76 -7.21
CA LEU A 55 -7.04 -17.02 -6.85
C LEU A 55 -8.05 -16.16 -7.63
N PHE A 56 -7.60 -15.02 -8.16
CA PHE A 56 -8.43 -14.09 -8.92
C PHE A 56 -7.75 -13.70 -10.23
N PRO A 57 -7.49 -14.64 -11.14
CA PRO A 57 -6.66 -14.41 -12.33
C PRO A 57 -7.27 -13.35 -13.27
N GLY A 58 -6.43 -12.69 -14.06
CA GLY A 58 -6.85 -11.68 -15.02
C GLY A 58 -7.11 -10.29 -14.41
N GLY A 59 -6.60 -10.03 -13.21
CA GLY A 59 -6.58 -8.69 -12.63
C GLY A 59 -5.45 -7.82 -13.19
N GLU A 60 -5.61 -6.50 -13.07
CA GLU A 60 -4.62 -5.51 -13.45
C GLU A 60 -3.75 -5.15 -12.24
N GLU A 61 -2.41 -5.23 -12.39
CA GLU A 61 -1.48 -4.88 -11.32
C GLU A 61 -0.93 -3.46 -11.49
N ILE A 62 -0.95 -2.67 -10.41
CA ILE A 62 -0.26 -1.38 -10.38
C ILE A 62 1.11 -1.57 -9.73
N ARG A 63 2.18 -1.56 -10.53
CA ARG A 63 3.53 -1.87 -10.06
C ARG A 63 4.09 -0.86 -9.08
N PHE A 64 4.97 -1.32 -8.19
CA PHE A 64 5.55 -0.45 -7.17
C PHE A 64 6.58 0.57 -7.73
N GLU A 65 7.21 0.28 -8.86
CA GLU A 65 8.30 1.10 -9.41
C GLU A 65 7.82 2.24 -10.31
N GLU A 66 6.54 2.25 -10.70
CA GLU A 66 5.97 3.23 -11.62
C GLU A 66 5.48 4.48 -10.89
N GLY A 67 6.12 5.63 -11.14
CA GLY A 67 5.61 6.94 -10.73
C GLY A 67 5.54 7.20 -9.21
N ASN A 68 5.01 8.36 -8.85
CA ASN A 68 4.79 8.76 -7.46
C ASN A 68 3.44 8.20 -6.93
N PHE A 69 3.16 8.39 -5.63
CA PHE A 69 1.91 7.90 -5.03
C PHE A 69 0.65 8.51 -5.65
N ASP A 70 0.69 9.78 -6.05
CA ASP A 70 -0.44 10.47 -6.66
C ASP A 70 -0.72 9.89 -8.07
N ASP A 71 0.31 9.50 -8.83
CA ASP A 71 0.16 8.79 -10.13
C ASP A 71 -0.55 7.44 -9.97
N LYS A 72 -0.20 6.68 -8.92
CA LYS A 72 -0.82 5.37 -8.63
C LYS A 72 -2.28 5.49 -8.22
N ILE A 73 -2.61 6.55 -7.48
CA ILE A 73 -3.98 6.86 -7.13
C ILE A 73 -4.77 7.16 -8.39
N GLN A 74 -4.20 7.92 -9.32
CA GLN A 74 -4.86 8.20 -10.59
C GLN A 74 -5.04 6.92 -11.41
N ARG A 75 -4.00 6.09 -11.55
CA ARG A 75 -4.10 4.79 -12.23
C ARG A 75 -5.16 3.89 -11.62
N THR A 76 -5.25 3.86 -10.28
CA THR A 76 -6.28 3.10 -9.57
C THR A 76 -7.68 3.60 -9.94
N LYS A 77 -7.89 4.92 -10.03
CA LYS A 77 -9.17 5.50 -10.45
C LYS A 77 -9.50 5.16 -11.89
N ASP A 78 -8.55 5.31 -12.81
CA ASP A 78 -8.75 5.01 -14.23
C ASP A 78 -9.15 3.54 -14.45
N LEU A 79 -8.55 2.61 -13.70
CA LEU A 79 -8.91 1.19 -13.73
C LEU A 79 -10.32 0.93 -13.17
N ILE A 80 -10.71 1.64 -12.11
CA ILE A 80 -12.08 1.56 -11.57
C ILE A 80 -13.09 2.12 -12.59
N GLU A 81 -12.81 3.27 -13.19
CA GLU A 81 -13.68 3.94 -14.16
C GLU A 81 -13.82 3.14 -15.48
N SER A 82 -12.75 2.46 -15.90
CA SER A 82 -12.78 1.54 -17.04
C SER A 82 -13.45 0.18 -16.75
N GLY A 83 -13.93 -0.04 -15.52
CA GLY A 83 -14.70 -1.23 -15.16
C GLY A 83 -13.86 -2.47 -14.84
N VAL A 84 -12.57 -2.31 -14.56
CA VAL A 84 -11.69 -3.42 -14.16
C VAL A 84 -12.18 -3.97 -12.82
N ARG A 85 -12.43 -5.29 -12.78
CA ARG A 85 -13.04 -5.96 -11.61
C ARG A 85 -12.04 -6.30 -10.52
N THR A 86 -10.80 -6.61 -10.89
CA THR A 86 -9.73 -7.03 -9.99
C THR A 86 -8.52 -6.15 -10.24
N ILE A 87 -8.11 -5.40 -9.22
CA ILE A 87 -6.94 -4.51 -9.29
C ILE A 87 -6.00 -4.92 -8.16
N TYR A 88 -4.78 -5.33 -8.49
CA TYR A 88 -3.77 -5.66 -7.50
C TYR A 88 -2.95 -4.41 -7.14
N GLU A 89 -2.53 -4.32 -5.87
CA GLU A 89 -1.74 -3.19 -5.34
C GLU A 89 -2.37 -1.80 -5.54
N ALA A 90 -3.70 -1.76 -5.59
CA ALA A 90 -4.44 -0.51 -5.68
C ALA A 90 -4.09 0.45 -4.54
N THR A 91 -3.97 1.72 -4.90
CA THR A 91 -3.53 2.77 -3.98
C THR A 91 -4.63 3.80 -3.79
N PHE A 92 -4.90 4.13 -2.53
CA PHE A 92 -5.84 5.20 -2.17
C PHE A 92 -5.19 6.18 -1.19
N LYS A 93 -5.81 7.35 -1.06
CA LYS A 93 -5.39 8.41 -0.16
C LYS A 93 -6.55 8.80 0.71
N TYR A 94 -6.32 8.82 2.02
CA TYR A 94 -7.33 9.15 3.01
C TYR A 94 -6.79 10.23 3.95
N LYS A 95 -7.52 11.36 4.08
CA LYS A 95 -7.18 12.52 4.94
C LYS A 95 -5.66 12.76 5.02
N SER A 96 -5.11 13.26 3.91
CA SER A 96 -3.68 13.54 3.65
C SER A 96 -2.66 12.42 3.90
N LYS A 97 -3.11 11.20 4.23
CA LYS A 97 -2.28 10.00 4.40
C LYS A 97 -2.48 9.06 3.22
N SER A 98 -1.38 8.65 2.59
CA SER A 98 -1.40 7.64 1.54
C SER A 98 -1.32 6.26 2.19
N ILE A 99 -2.43 5.54 2.22
CA ILE A 99 -2.48 4.18 2.76
C ILE A 99 -2.35 3.22 1.58
N LYS A 100 -1.26 2.45 1.57
CA LYS A 100 -1.14 1.33 0.63
C LYS A 100 -2.06 0.20 1.09
N GLY A 101 -2.99 -0.20 0.24
CA GLY A 101 -3.80 -1.40 0.44
C GLY A 101 -3.05 -2.66 0.02
N SER A 102 -1.93 -2.99 0.69
CA SER A 102 -1.36 -4.33 0.54
C SER A 102 -2.27 -5.32 1.30
N GLY A 103 -3.15 -5.97 0.55
CA GLY A 103 -4.06 -7.03 1.00
C GLY A 103 -5.34 -6.56 1.68
N LEU A 104 -6.39 -6.24 0.88
CA LEU A 104 -7.76 -6.71 1.11
C LEU A 104 -8.65 -6.37 -0.11
N TYR A 105 -8.51 -7.12 -1.20
CA TYR A 105 -9.61 -7.27 -2.14
C TYR A 105 -10.38 -8.53 -1.75
N LEU A 106 -11.23 -8.38 -0.74
CA LEU A 106 -12.43 -9.21 -0.69
C LEU A 106 -13.21 -8.89 -1.97
N THR A 107 -13.35 -9.89 -2.83
CA THR A 107 -14.05 -9.87 -4.11
C THR A 107 -15.57 -9.60 -4.01
N THR A 108 -16.03 -8.89 -2.98
CA THR A 108 -17.45 -8.52 -2.82
C THR A 108 -17.67 -7.28 -1.94
N CYS A 109 -16.76 -6.30 -1.91
CA CYS A 109 -17.00 -5.11 -1.07
C CYS A 109 -16.61 -3.73 -1.62
N LEU A 110 -16.41 -3.57 -2.93
CA LEU A 110 -16.21 -2.23 -3.50
C LEU A 110 -17.50 -1.43 -3.72
N LYS A 111 -18.69 -2.05 -3.67
CA LYS A 111 -19.94 -1.29 -3.51
C LYS A 111 -20.15 -0.78 -2.07
N THR A 112 -19.55 -1.42 -1.06
CA THR A 112 -19.84 -1.08 0.35
C THR A 112 -18.89 -0.01 0.88
N ILE A 113 -17.64 0.04 0.43
CA ILE A 113 -16.71 1.08 0.90
C ILE A 113 -17.03 2.44 0.26
N LEU A 114 -17.35 2.51 -1.05
CA LEU A 114 -17.75 3.78 -1.67
C LEU A 114 -19.08 4.32 -1.11
N ASN A 115 -20.08 3.47 -0.85
CA ASN A 115 -21.37 3.91 -0.31
C ASN A 115 -21.35 4.27 1.20
N LYS A 116 -20.33 3.86 1.95
CA LYS A 116 -20.12 4.34 3.33
C LYS A 116 -19.32 5.65 3.40
N TRP A 117 -18.70 6.06 2.29
CA TRP A 117 -17.83 7.23 2.21
C TRP A 117 -18.48 8.46 1.56
N SER A 118 -19.71 8.32 1.02
CA SER A 118 -20.53 9.44 0.54
C SER A 118 -21.53 9.98 1.58
N ARG A 119 -21.34 9.66 2.87
CA ARG A 119 -22.06 10.25 4.00
C ARG A 119 -21.07 10.76 5.04
#